data_AF-A0A2V9YJ73-F1
#
_entry.id   AF-A0A2V9YJ73-F1
#
_cell.length_a   1.000
_cell.length_b   1.000
_cell.length_c   1.000
_cell.angle_alpha   90.00
_cell.angle_beta   90.00
_cell.angle_gamma   90.00
#
_symmetry.space_group_name_H-M   'P 1'
#
loop_
_entity.id
_entity.type
_entity.pdbx_description
1 polymer ?
#
loop_
_entity_poly.entity_id
_entity_poly.type
_entity_poly.pdbx_seq_one_letter_code
_entity_poly.pdbx_strand_id
1 'polypeptide(L)'
;RVYDAVNQIQDVRGQLSGLKRRLPENASAKNIVSSADDLEKKLVAVRDGILNLDISANEDSLAYPPQLDAKLAFLAMDAGSADSAPTEAEQRQLERLKRQSGELLAKWEDLQRRDLAAFQKMAAEGSLSTVMVPPAGRAAEEPVAAH
;
A
#
# COMPACT_ATOMS: atom_id res chain seq x y z
N ARG A 1 3.01 -10.08 4.60
CA ARG A 1 3.23 -8.81 5.34
C ARG A 1 3.27 -7.60 4.41
N VAL A 2 4.27 -7.46 3.52
CA VAL A 2 4.35 -6.29 2.62
C VAL A 2 3.18 -6.21 1.62
N TYR A 3 2.77 -7.34 1.03
CA TYR A 3 1.58 -7.39 0.18
C TYR A 3 0.28 -7.15 0.96
N ASP A 4 0.20 -7.59 2.23
CA ASP A 4 -0.96 -7.25 3.08
C ASP A 4 -1.09 -5.74 3.26
N ALA A 5 0.02 -5.04 3.52
CA ALA A 5 0.04 -3.59 3.62
C ALA A 5 -0.38 -2.92 2.31
N VAL A 6 0.12 -3.38 1.17
CA VAL A 6 -0.30 -2.88 -0.15
C VAL A 6 -1.81 -3.05 -0.36
N ASN A 7 -2.35 -4.24 -0.07
CA ASN A 7 -3.77 -4.53 -0.24
C ASN A 7 -4.64 -3.68 0.68
N GLN A 8 -4.25 -3.54 1.95
CA GLN A 8 -4.91 -2.65 2.91
C GLN A 8 -4.90 -1.19 2.44
N ILE A 9 -3.74 -0.71 1.96
CA ILE A 9 -3.61 0.65 1.43
C ILE A 9 -4.56 0.84 0.24
N GLN A 10 -4.63 -0.11 -0.69
CA GLN A 10 -5.50 0.01 -1.86
C GLN A 10 -6.97 0.00 -1.50
N ASP A 11 -7.37 -0.82 -0.54
CA ASP A 11 -8.74 -0.85 -0.04
C ASP A 11 -9.14 0.50 0.58
N VAL A 12 -8.29 1.06 1.46
CA VAL A 12 -8.51 2.39 2.05
C VAL A 12 -8.61 3.46 0.96
N ARG A 13 -7.77 3.42 -0.07
CA ARG A 13 -7.87 4.34 -1.22
C ARG A 13 -9.19 4.20 -1.97
N GLY A 14 -9.65 2.97 -2.20
CA GLY A 14 -10.94 2.69 -2.80
C GLY A 14 -12.09 3.31 -2.00
N GLN A 15 -12.06 3.14 -0.68
CA GLN A 15 -13.05 3.72 0.23
C GLN A 15 -13.02 5.27 0.22
N LEU A 16 -11.83 5.89 0.23
CA LEU A 16 -11.69 7.35 0.11
C LEU A 16 -12.28 7.88 -1.20
N SER A 17 -11.97 7.21 -2.32
CA SER A 17 -12.53 7.56 -3.63
C SER A 17 -14.06 7.43 -3.66
N GLY A 18 -14.59 6.34 -3.12
CA GLY A 18 -16.04 6.12 -3.00
C GLY A 18 -16.73 7.13 -2.08
N LEU A 19 -16.06 7.60 -1.02
CA LEU A 19 -16.56 8.68 -0.18
C LEU A 19 -16.59 10.01 -0.94
N LYS A 20 -15.48 10.41 -1.58
CA LYS A 20 -15.39 11.65 -2.37
C LYS A 20 -16.52 11.78 -3.39
N ARG A 21 -16.85 10.69 -4.10
CA ARG A 21 -17.93 10.65 -5.11
C ARG A 21 -19.34 10.85 -4.55
N ARG A 22 -19.57 10.56 -3.27
CA ARG A 22 -20.90 10.66 -2.63
C ARG A 22 -21.11 12.00 -1.92
N LEU A 23 -20.06 12.80 -1.74
CA LEU A 23 -20.15 14.06 -1.01
C LEU A 23 -20.82 15.15 -1.87
N PRO A 24 -21.72 15.97 -1.29
CA PRO A 24 -22.31 17.10 -1.97
C PRO A 24 -21.28 18.22 -2.19
N GLU A 25 -21.47 19.06 -3.21
CA GLU A 25 -20.56 20.20 -3.47
C GLU A 25 -20.86 21.38 -2.53
N ASN A 26 -20.33 21.33 -1.30
CA ASN A 26 -20.43 22.42 -0.33
C ASN A 26 -19.11 22.64 0.44
N ALA A 27 -19.03 23.70 1.24
CA ALA A 27 -17.81 24.09 1.95
C ALA A 27 -17.29 23.00 2.92
N SER A 28 -18.17 22.36 3.68
CA SER A 28 -17.80 21.28 4.60
C SER A 28 -17.26 20.05 3.85
N ALA A 29 -17.88 19.69 2.73
CA ALA A 29 -17.42 18.61 1.87
C ALA A 29 -16.06 18.90 1.22
N LYS A 30 -15.78 20.15 0.83
CA LYS A 30 -14.47 20.54 0.28
C LYS A 30 -13.32 20.27 1.25
N ASN A 31 -13.52 20.54 2.54
CA ASN A 31 -12.50 20.26 3.57
C ASN A 31 -12.24 18.75 3.69
N ILE A 32 -13.29 17.93 3.65
CA ILE A 32 -13.18 16.46 3.72
C ILE A 32 -12.50 15.91 2.46
N VAL A 33 -12.85 16.42 1.27
CA VAL A 33 -12.21 16.03 0.00
C VAL A 33 -10.72 16.35 0.04
N SER A 34 -10.35 17.56 0.47
CA SER A 34 -8.94 17.94 0.60
C SER A 34 -8.19 17.05 1.58
N SER A 35 -8.78 16.74 2.73
CA SER A 35 -8.17 15.84 3.72
C SER A 35 -8.02 14.41 3.19
N ALA A 36 -9.01 13.93 2.42
CA ALA A 36 -8.94 12.62 1.75
C ALA A 36 -7.84 12.57 0.69
N ASP A 37 -7.66 13.64 -0.09
CA ASP A 37 -6.60 13.73 -1.11
C ASP A 37 -5.21 13.75 -0.48
N ASP A 38 -5.04 14.44 0.64
CA ASP A 38 -3.75 14.46 1.34
C ASP A 38 -3.43 13.13 2.00
N LEU A 39 -4.44 12.44 2.56
CA LEU A 39 -4.28 11.06 3.02
C LEU A 39 -3.94 10.12 1.87
N GLU A 40 -4.63 10.24 0.72
CA GLU A 40 -4.37 9.42 -0.47
C GLU A 40 -2.93 9.56 -0.97
N LYS A 41 -2.37 10.78 -1.02
CA LYS A 41 -0.96 11.00 -1.39
C LYS A 41 0.00 10.26 -0.46
N LYS A 42 -0.25 10.28 0.85
CA LYS A 42 0.59 9.59 1.84
C LYS A 42 0.49 8.07 1.70
N LEU A 43 -0.71 7.55 1.48
CA LEU A 43 -0.98 6.15 1.21
C LEU A 43 -0.22 5.67 -0.03
N VAL A 44 -0.31 6.42 -1.13
CA VAL A 44 0.40 6.16 -2.39
C VAL A 44 1.91 6.15 -2.17
N ALA A 45 2.46 7.14 -1.46
CA ALA A 45 3.90 7.21 -1.20
C ALA A 45 4.44 5.98 -0.44
N VAL A 46 3.68 5.42 0.50
CA VAL A 46 4.08 4.19 1.20
C VAL A 46 3.97 2.98 0.28
N ARG A 47 2.85 2.85 -0.45
CA ARG A 47 2.67 1.77 -1.41
C ARG A 47 3.78 1.76 -2.47
N ASP A 48 4.10 2.90 -3.05
CA ASP A 48 5.09 3.01 -4.13
C ASP A 48 6.51 2.72 -3.65
N GLY A 49 6.78 2.81 -2.34
CA GLY A 49 8.02 2.27 -1.77
C GLY A 49 8.04 0.74 -1.73
N ILE A 50 6.87 0.09 -1.69
CA ILE A 50 6.73 -1.37 -1.64
C ILE A 50 6.63 -1.96 -3.04
N LEU A 51 5.68 -1.47 -3.84
CA LEU A 51 5.26 -2.02 -5.12
C LEU A 51 4.98 -0.87 -6.11
N ASN A 52 5.55 -0.97 -7.31
CA ASN A 52 5.25 -0.06 -8.40
C ASN A 52 4.13 -0.65 -9.26
N LEU A 53 2.94 -0.04 -9.23
CA LEU A 53 1.78 -0.50 -10.00
C LEU A 53 1.79 -0.06 -11.47
N ASP A 54 2.70 0.82 -11.87
CA ASP A 54 2.89 1.17 -13.28
C ASP A 54 3.61 0.05 -14.04
N ILE A 55 4.20 -0.92 -13.34
CA ILE A 55 4.77 -2.14 -13.93
C ILE A 55 3.68 -3.21 -14.02
N SER A 56 3.11 -3.38 -15.20
CA SER A 56 2.08 -4.37 -15.50
C SER A 56 2.54 -5.43 -16.49
N ALA A 57 3.52 -5.09 -17.32
CA ALA A 57 4.22 -5.95 -18.26
C ALA A 57 5.73 -5.94 -17.99
N ASN A 58 6.45 -6.92 -18.55
CA ASN A 58 7.89 -7.06 -18.32
C ASN A 58 8.68 -5.84 -18.84
N GLU A 59 8.31 -5.32 -20.00
CA GLU A 59 8.94 -4.19 -20.68
C GLU A 59 8.73 -2.86 -19.94
N ASP A 60 7.69 -2.74 -19.10
CA ASP A 60 7.39 -1.53 -18.31
C ASP A 60 8.55 -1.21 -17.36
N SER A 61 9.30 -2.22 -16.92
CA SER A 61 10.48 -2.06 -16.05
C SER A 61 11.60 -1.23 -16.68
N LEU A 62 11.59 -1.03 -18.01
CA LEU A 62 12.50 -0.14 -18.72
C LEU A 62 12.15 1.34 -18.52
N ALA A 63 10.88 1.65 -18.27
CA ALA A 63 10.38 3.00 -18.03
C ALA A 63 10.19 3.29 -16.53
N TYR A 64 9.80 2.28 -15.75
CA TYR A 64 9.42 2.41 -14.35
C TYR A 64 10.29 1.53 -13.46
N PRO A 65 10.92 2.10 -12.41
CA PRO A 65 11.85 1.35 -11.59
C PRO A 65 11.12 0.32 -10.70
N PRO A 66 11.62 -0.92 -10.59
CA PRO A 66 11.12 -1.91 -9.64
C PRO A 66 11.35 -1.47 -8.18
N GLN A 67 10.43 -1.87 -7.29
CA GLN A 67 10.43 -1.45 -5.89
C GLN A 67 10.82 -2.60 -4.96
N LEU A 68 10.58 -2.45 -3.66
CA LEU A 68 11.03 -3.38 -2.64
C LEU A 68 10.65 -4.84 -2.96
N ASP A 69 9.43 -5.07 -3.44
CA ASP A 69 8.92 -6.41 -3.72
C ASP A 69 9.72 -7.12 -4.81
N ALA A 70 9.94 -6.45 -5.95
CA ALA A 70 10.73 -6.97 -7.05
C ALA A 70 12.20 -7.16 -6.68
N LYS A 71 12.77 -6.28 -5.84
CA LYS A 71 14.14 -6.42 -5.33
C LYS A 71 14.30 -7.64 -4.43
N LEU A 72 13.30 -7.93 -3.60
CA LEU A 72 13.26 -9.14 -2.78
C LEU A 72 13.11 -10.39 -3.64
N ALA A 73 12.22 -10.36 -4.65
CA ALA A 73 12.04 -11.47 -5.58
C ALA A 73 13.33 -11.77 -6.36
N PHE A 74 13.96 -10.73 -6.92
CA PHE A 74 15.23 -10.87 -7.64
C PHE A 74 16.33 -11.47 -6.76
N LEU A 75 16.49 -10.96 -5.52
CA LEU A 75 17.49 -11.50 -4.60
C LEU A 75 17.23 -12.98 -4.26
N ALA A 76 15.96 -13.36 -4.08
CA ALA A 76 15.59 -14.75 -3.82
C ALA A 76 15.89 -15.66 -5.02
N MET A 77 15.65 -15.17 -6.25
CA MET A 77 16.01 -15.89 -7.47
C MET A 77 17.53 -16.06 -7.61
N ASP A 78 18.29 -14.99 -7.39
CA ASP A 78 19.75 -14.97 -7.53
C ASP A 78 20.40 -15.94 -6.52
N ALA A 79 20.07 -15.78 -5.23
CA ALA A 79 20.59 -16.65 -4.17
C ALA A 79 20.13 -18.12 -4.30
N GLY A 80 18.98 -18.37 -4.95
CA GLY A 80 18.45 -19.72 -5.19
C GLY A 80 18.94 -20.37 -6.48
N SER A 81 19.72 -19.66 -7.31
CA SER A 81 20.14 -20.13 -8.63
C SER A 81 21.40 -21.02 -8.61
N ALA A 82 22.11 -21.07 -7.48
CA ALA A 82 23.37 -21.79 -7.32
C ALA A 82 23.28 -22.88 -6.25
N ASP A 83 24.02 -23.97 -6.42
CA ASP A 83 24.19 -25.06 -5.42
C ASP A 83 25.17 -24.70 -4.29
N SER A 84 25.37 -23.40 -4.04
CA SER A 84 26.21 -22.86 -2.98
C SER A 84 25.38 -22.08 -1.97
N ALA A 85 25.90 -21.89 -0.75
CA ALA A 85 25.28 -20.97 0.20
C ALA A 85 25.26 -19.52 -0.33
N PRO A 86 24.31 -18.67 0.11
CA PRO A 86 24.23 -17.28 -0.33
C PRO A 86 25.52 -16.50 -0.07
N THR A 87 25.94 -15.68 -1.04
CA THR A 87 27.17 -14.90 -0.94
C THR A 87 27.07 -13.83 0.15
N GLU A 88 28.21 -13.32 0.64
CA GLU A 88 28.18 -12.22 1.61
C GLU A 88 27.47 -10.97 1.07
N ALA A 89 27.56 -10.73 -0.25
CA ALA A 89 26.91 -9.61 -0.90
C ALA A 89 25.39 -9.76 -0.87
N GLU A 90 24.87 -10.95 -1.21
CA GLU A 90 23.45 -11.28 -1.11
C GLU A 90 22.94 -11.15 0.32
N GLN A 91 23.69 -11.66 1.31
CA GLN A 91 23.32 -11.54 2.72
C GLN A 91 23.23 -10.06 3.16
N ARG A 92 24.22 -9.24 2.80
CA ARG A 92 24.20 -7.78 3.08
C ARG A 92 23.02 -7.09 2.40
N GLN A 93 22.67 -7.51 1.18
CA GLN A 93 21.54 -6.96 0.45
C GLN A 93 20.21 -7.36 1.09
N LEU A 94 20.06 -8.61 1.54
CA LEU A 94 18.89 -9.08 2.27
C LEU A 94 18.66 -8.24 3.53
N GLU A 95 19.70 -8.00 4.33
CA GLU A 95 19.58 -7.18 5.54
C GLU A 95 19.20 -5.72 5.24
N ARG A 96 19.65 -5.17 4.11
CA ARG A 96 19.21 -3.85 3.64
C ARG A 96 17.72 -3.86 3.29
N LEU A 97 17.26 -4.83 2.51
CA LEU A 97 15.86 -4.93 2.08
C LEU A 97 14.92 -5.22 3.27
N LYS A 98 15.36 -6.02 4.25
CA LYS A 98 14.62 -6.24 5.50
C LYS A 98 14.42 -4.93 6.28
N ARG A 99 15.47 -4.11 6.43
CA ARG A 99 15.34 -2.79 7.08
C ARG A 99 14.36 -1.89 6.34
N GLN A 100 14.48 -1.80 5.01
CA GLN A 100 13.56 -1.02 4.18
C GLN A 100 12.11 -1.51 4.30
N SER A 101 11.89 -2.83 4.35
CA SER A 101 10.57 -3.42 4.61
C SER A 101 10.03 -2.98 5.97
N GLY A 102 10.84 -3.06 7.03
CA GLY A 102 10.45 -2.62 8.37
C GLY A 102 10.09 -1.13 8.41
N GLU A 103 10.87 -0.27 7.74
CA GLU A 103 10.60 1.18 7.66
C GLU A 103 9.28 1.49 6.94
N LEU A 104 8.99 0.81 5.83
CA LEU A 104 7.74 1.01 5.08
C LEU A 104 6.53 0.51 5.85
N LEU A 105 6.64 -0.64 6.53
CA LEU A 105 5.59 -1.16 7.40
C LEU A 105 5.34 -0.24 8.59
N ALA A 106 6.39 0.27 9.23
CA ALA A 106 6.26 1.24 10.33
C ALA A 106 5.58 2.55 9.88
N LYS A 107 5.90 3.03 8.67
CA LYS A 107 5.21 4.18 8.06
C LYS A 107 3.73 3.89 7.83
N TRP A 108 3.38 2.71 7.31
CA TRP A 108 1.98 2.31 7.14
C TRP A 108 1.23 2.31 8.48
N GLU A 109 1.82 1.72 9.52
CA GLU A 109 1.22 1.73 10.86
C GLU A 109 1.07 3.14 11.44
N ASP A 110 2.04 4.03 11.22
CA ASP A 110 1.96 5.43 11.67
C ASP A 110 0.82 6.18 10.96
N LEU A 111 0.68 6.00 9.64
CA LEU A 111 -0.44 6.57 8.87
C LEU A 111 -1.79 6.10 9.40
N GLN A 112 -1.92 4.82 9.77
CA GLN A 112 -3.16 4.31 10.37
C GLN A 112 -3.47 4.99 11.71
N ARG A 113 -2.49 5.05 12.62
CA ARG A 113 -2.68 5.60 13.97
C ARG A 113 -2.90 7.11 13.99
N ARG A 114 -2.41 7.83 12.98
CA ARG A 114 -2.42 9.29 12.95
C ARG A 114 -3.35 9.80 11.89
N ASP A 115 -2.94 9.75 10.62
CA ASP A 115 -3.64 10.41 9.53
C ASP A 115 -5.02 9.79 9.26
N LEU A 116 -5.12 8.46 9.24
CA LEU A 116 -6.39 7.78 9.07
C LEU A 116 -7.32 7.99 10.27
N ALA A 117 -6.81 7.88 11.50
CA ALA A 117 -7.59 8.14 12.71
C ALA A 117 -8.12 9.58 12.76
N ALA A 118 -7.29 10.56 12.38
CA ALA A 118 -7.68 11.97 12.29
C ALA A 118 -8.77 12.18 11.22
N PHE A 119 -8.60 11.55 10.04
CA PHE A 119 -9.61 11.58 8.98
C PHE A 119 -10.94 10.96 9.43
N GLN A 120 -10.89 9.79 10.08
CA GLN A 120 -12.08 9.10 10.62
C GLN A 120 -12.83 9.98 11.62
N LYS A 121 -12.11 10.66 12.52
CA LYS A 121 -12.71 11.60 13.48
C LYS A 121 -13.41 12.75 12.78
N MET A 122 -12.76 13.38 11.80
CA MET A 122 -13.35 14.46 11.00
C MET A 122 -14.59 14.00 10.23
N ALA A 123 -14.55 12.81 9.63
CA ALA A 123 -15.67 12.24 8.91
C ALA A 123 -16.87 11.94 9.83
N ALA A 124 -16.60 11.44 11.04
CA ALA A 124 -17.63 11.16 12.05
C ALA A 124 -18.32 12.43 12.55
N GLU A 125 -17.57 13.52 12.76
CA GLU A 125 -18.14 14.84 13.10
C GLU A 125 -19.09 15.36 12.01
N GLY A 126 -18.86 14.96 10.75
CA GLY A 126 -19.74 15.23 9.60
C GLY A 126 -20.88 14.22 9.40
N SER A 127 -21.07 13.25 10.30
CA SER A 127 -22.05 12.15 10.17
C SER A 127 -21.88 11.30 8.90
N LEU A 128 -20.65 11.12 8.43
CA LEU A 128 -20.34 10.35 7.23
C LEU A 128 -19.91 8.92 7.56
N SER A 129 -20.15 8.00 6.62
CA SER A 129 -19.62 6.64 6.67
C SER A 129 -18.10 6.67 6.77
N THR A 130 -17.54 5.99 7.77
CA THR A 130 -16.10 6.00 8.04
C THR A 130 -15.33 5.05 7.13
N VAL A 131 -14.07 5.38 6.86
CA VAL A 131 -13.12 4.52 6.16
C VAL A 131 -12.49 3.54 7.15
N MET A 132 -12.32 2.26 6.79
CA MET A 132 -11.76 1.22 7.65
C MET A 132 -10.57 0.51 7.00
N VAL A 133 -9.69 -0.09 7.81
CA VAL A 133 -8.62 -0.96 7.33
C VAL A 133 -9.06 -2.42 7.45
N PRO A 134 -9.01 -3.23 6.37
CA PRO A 134 -9.38 -4.63 6.45
C PRO A 134 -8.31 -5.45 7.19
N PRO A 135 -8.66 -6.60 7.80
CA PRO A 135 -7.67 -7.50 8.37
C PRO A 135 -6.73 -8.02 7.26
N ALA A 136 -5.49 -8.32 7.63
CA ALA A 136 -4.51 -8.91 6.71
C ALA A 136 -5.03 -10.24 6.13
N GLY A 137 -4.71 -10.53 4.86
CA GLY A 137 -5.09 -11.77 4.19
C GLY A 137 -6.52 -11.87 3.63
N ARG A 138 -7.38 -10.85 3.75
CA ARG A 138 -8.79 -10.94 3.28
C ARG A 138 -9.00 -10.75 1.77
N ALA A 139 -7.94 -10.56 0.99
CA ALA A 139 -8.07 -10.34 -0.46
C ALA A 139 -8.19 -11.68 -1.21
N ALA A 140 -9.37 -12.32 -1.18
CA ALA A 140 -9.91 -13.27 -2.18
C ALA A 140 -10.98 -14.24 -1.63
N GLU A 141 -12.02 -13.73 -0.96
CA GLU A 141 -13.26 -14.51 -0.75
C GLU A 141 -14.43 -13.81 -1.45
N GLU A 142 -14.36 -13.67 -2.77
CA GLU A 142 -15.57 -13.63 -3.58
C GLU A 142 -15.78 -15.05 -4.14
N PRO A 143 -16.95 -15.68 -3.92
CA PRO A 143 -17.23 -16.98 -4.50
C PRO A 143 -17.34 -16.79 -6.01
N VAL A 144 -16.44 -17.42 -6.77
CA VAL A 144 -16.62 -17.59 -8.21
C VAL A 144 -17.91 -18.40 -8.39
N ALA A 145 -18.97 -17.73 -8.82
CA ALA A 145 -20.19 -18.41 -9.23
C ALA A 145 -19.84 -19.30 -10.42
N ALA A 146 -19.88 -20.61 -10.21
CA ALA A 146 -19.79 -21.58 -11.28
C ALA A 146 -21.01 -21.43 -12.19
N HIS A 147 -20.77 -21.14 -13.47
CA HIS A 147 -21.72 -21.31 -14.57
C HIS A 147 -21.16 -22.33 -15.54
#